data_AF-A0ABD0J6N5-F1
#
_entry.id   AF-A0ABD0J6N5-F1
#
_cell.length_a   1.000
_cell.length_b   1.000
_cell.length_c   1.000
_cell.angle_alpha   90.00
_cell.angle_beta   90.00
_cell.angle_gamma   90.00
#
_symmetry.space_group_name_H-M   'P 1'
#
loop_
_entity.id
_entity.type
_entity.pdbx_description
1 polymer ?
#
loop_
_entity_poly.entity_id
_entity_poly.type
_entity_poly.pdbx_seq_one_letter_code
_entity_poly.pdbx_strand_id
1 'polypeptide(L)'
;NGYEVDKQVSSVLLVDIPKLKREMVGLYSCQVIGEAMEDIDRVWAGHPGSRHKFLPSQRKHRNLRFYQTNSSTTLSRVTHGGREHFRFLLLGKTGNGKSATGNTILGEELFSSGLSLASITCECVLKSCNSMGKEIAILDTPGLYAASKSHVEICADIVRSVADMHPGPDAILFVVRVDSFSQGDFGSYRRMCRVLGDSITSFIIVLFTGGDKLEREQRFSDLLKDAPEELMKILKECGNRFIVFNNKTHNPTPQVEKLFDLVRKMKVQNRGPYVCSEYKMFEGDLEAEVAKRLKIADKRPK
;
A
#
# COMPACT_ATOMS: atom_id res chain seq x y z
N ASN A 1 16.03 28.39 37.05
CA ASN A 1 14.73 27.69 36.91
C ASN A 1 14.74 26.93 35.60
N GLY A 2 15.14 25.66 35.71
CA GLY A 2 15.49 24.80 34.60
C GLY A 2 14.28 24.36 33.80
N TYR A 3 14.49 24.25 32.50
CA TYR A 3 13.62 23.59 31.56
C TYR A 3 13.52 22.12 31.92
N GLU A 4 12.40 21.74 32.51
CA GLU A 4 11.98 20.35 32.68
C GLU A 4 11.52 19.84 31.32
N VAL A 5 12.49 19.45 30.48
CA VAL A 5 12.21 18.77 29.21
C VAL A 5 11.76 17.36 29.54
N ASP A 6 10.45 17.20 29.51
CA ASP A 6 9.64 15.99 29.33
C ASP A 6 10.43 14.66 29.24
N LYS A 7 10.77 14.09 30.41
CA LYS A 7 11.42 12.78 30.55
C LYS A 7 10.53 11.59 30.18
N GLN A 8 9.30 11.83 29.70
CA GLN A 8 8.37 10.78 29.25
C GLN A 8 8.55 10.37 27.78
N VAL A 9 9.32 11.12 26.98
CA VAL A 9 9.52 10.82 25.54
C VAL A 9 10.51 9.66 25.30
N SER A 10 11.24 9.21 26.32
CA SER A 10 12.39 8.32 26.13
C SER A 10 12.10 6.81 26.13
N SER A 11 10.92 6.34 26.57
CA SER A 11 10.62 4.90 26.66
C SER A 11 10.07 4.29 25.36
N VAL A 12 9.42 5.10 24.50
CA VAL A 12 8.91 4.67 23.19
C VAL A 12 10.04 4.50 22.16
N LEU A 13 11.18 5.17 22.36
CA LEU A 13 12.35 5.12 21.47
C LEU A 13 13.11 3.77 21.49
N LEU A 14 12.81 2.85 22.41
CA LEU A 14 13.54 1.57 22.53
C LEU A 14 12.96 0.43 21.69
N VAL A 15 11.73 0.56 21.18
CA VAL A 15 11.06 -0.50 20.41
C VAL A 15 10.86 -0.05 18.97
N ASP A 16 11.77 -0.46 18.10
CA ASP A 16 11.64 -0.32 16.65
C ASP A 16 10.60 -1.34 16.13
N ILE A 17 9.32 -0.97 16.22
CA ILE A 17 8.19 -1.79 15.77
C ILE A 17 8.31 -2.16 14.27
N PRO A 18 8.67 -1.24 13.36
CA PRO A 18 8.99 -1.59 11.97
C PRO A 18 10.01 -2.72 11.84
N LYS A 19 11.15 -2.62 12.55
CA LYS A 19 12.19 -3.67 12.54
C LYS A 19 11.67 -5.01 13.06
N LEU A 20 10.93 -5.01 14.17
CA LEU A 20 10.32 -6.22 14.72
C LEU A 20 9.35 -6.88 13.73
N LYS A 21 8.47 -6.10 13.09
CA LYS A 21 7.57 -6.62 12.05
C LYS A 21 8.36 -7.24 10.89
N ARG A 22 9.43 -6.58 10.42
CA ARG A 22 10.28 -7.13 9.36
C ARG A 22 10.93 -8.46 9.75
N GLU A 23 11.49 -8.54 10.95
CA GLU A 23 12.13 -9.77 11.47
C GLU A 23 11.13 -10.94 11.50
N MET A 24 9.89 -10.71 11.95
CA MET A 24 8.86 -11.75 12.03
C MET A 24 8.34 -12.18 10.64
N VAL A 25 8.26 -11.25 9.69
CA VAL A 25 7.76 -11.50 8.33
C VAL A 25 8.81 -12.18 7.45
N GLY A 26 10.09 -11.91 7.68
CA GLY A 26 11.20 -12.31 6.81
C GLY A 26 11.35 -13.81 6.59
N LEU A 27 10.89 -14.65 7.51
CA LEU A 27 11.02 -16.11 7.44
C LEU A 27 9.87 -16.81 6.69
N TYR A 28 8.70 -16.18 6.58
CA TYR A 28 7.47 -16.84 6.10
C TYR A 28 7.00 -16.34 4.73
N SER A 29 7.38 -15.13 4.33
CA SER A 29 6.80 -14.49 3.15
C SER A 29 7.10 -15.22 1.84
N CYS A 30 8.33 -15.71 1.62
CA CYS A 30 8.72 -16.27 0.32
C CYS A 30 7.97 -17.57 -0.03
N GLN A 31 7.75 -18.47 0.92
CA GLN A 31 7.08 -19.75 0.67
C GLN A 31 5.58 -19.56 0.40
N VAL A 32 4.90 -18.78 1.25
CA VAL A 32 3.46 -18.50 1.11
C VAL A 32 3.17 -17.71 -0.16
N ILE A 33 4.03 -16.74 -0.51
CA ILE A 33 3.93 -15.97 -1.75
C ILE A 33 4.20 -16.87 -2.96
N GLY A 34 5.21 -17.75 -2.90
CA GLY A 34 5.49 -18.72 -3.97
C GLY A 34 4.26 -19.58 -4.31
N GLU A 35 3.66 -20.23 -3.30
CA GLU A 35 2.45 -21.04 -3.49
C GLU A 35 1.27 -20.23 -4.03
N ALA A 36 1.06 -19.02 -3.50
CA ALA A 36 -0.01 -18.13 -3.94
C ALA A 36 0.14 -17.70 -5.40
N MET A 37 1.37 -17.64 -5.91
CA MET A 37 1.70 -17.21 -7.26
C MET A 37 1.65 -18.34 -8.28
N GLU A 38 2.07 -19.55 -7.90
CA GLU A 38 1.85 -20.75 -8.72
C GLU A 38 0.37 -20.95 -9.06
N ASP A 39 -0.52 -20.74 -8.09
CA ASP A 39 -1.98 -20.80 -8.32
C ASP A 39 -2.43 -19.79 -9.39
N ILE A 40 -1.92 -18.55 -9.33
CA ILE A 40 -2.28 -17.48 -10.28
C ILE A 40 -1.78 -17.81 -11.68
N ASP A 41 -0.53 -18.23 -11.80
CA ASP A 41 0.08 -18.52 -13.09
C ASP A 41 -0.55 -19.78 -13.72
N ARG A 42 -0.96 -20.78 -12.93
CA ARG A 42 -1.77 -21.92 -13.41
C ARG A 42 -3.14 -21.50 -13.93
N VAL A 43 -3.83 -20.59 -13.24
CA VAL A 43 -5.12 -20.04 -13.70
C VAL A 43 -4.95 -19.26 -15.01
N TRP A 44 -3.81 -18.60 -15.21
CA TRP A 44 -3.55 -17.81 -16.41
C TRP A 44 -2.98 -18.60 -17.60
N ALA A 45 -2.29 -19.71 -17.34
CA ALA A 45 -1.78 -20.61 -18.38
C ALA A 45 -2.90 -21.48 -19.03
N GLY A 46 -4.12 -21.44 -18.49
CA GLY A 46 -5.28 -22.17 -19.03
C GLY A 46 -6.01 -21.46 -20.17
N HIS A 47 -5.63 -21.78 -21.43
CA HIS A 47 -6.36 -21.71 -22.71
C HIS A 47 -7.28 -20.50 -23.06
N PRO A 48 -7.13 -19.89 -24.26
CA PRO A 48 -8.02 -18.82 -24.73
C PRO A 48 -9.40 -19.41 -25.09
N GLY A 49 -10.44 -19.09 -24.33
CA GLY A 49 -11.83 -19.39 -24.68
C GLY A 49 -12.74 -19.86 -23.54
N SER A 50 -12.22 -20.13 -22.34
CA SER A 50 -13.06 -20.61 -21.24
C SER A 50 -13.50 -19.47 -20.33
N ARG A 51 -14.83 -19.23 -20.26
CA ARG A 51 -15.46 -18.44 -19.19
C ARG A 51 -15.25 -19.17 -17.85
N HIS A 52 -14.06 -19.04 -17.27
CA HIS A 52 -13.79 -19.60 -15.97
C HIS A 52 -14.44 -18.73 -14.89
N LYS A 53 -15.53 -19.24 -14.31
CA LYS A 53 -16.02 -18.76 -13.02
C LYS A 53 -14.88 -18.92 -12.01
N PHE A 54 -14.40 -17.80 -11.48
CA PHE A 54 -13.47 -17.76 -10.36
C PHE A 54 -14.16 -18.45 -9.17
N LEU A 55 -13.88 -19.74 -8.97
CA LEU A 55 -14.26 -20.42 -7.75
C LEU A 55 -13.26 -19.97 -6.68
N PRO A 56 -13.72 -19.51 -5.49
CA PRO A 56 -12.81 -19.30 -4.38
C PRO A 56 -12.10 -20.63 -4.14
N SER A 57 -10.77 -20.64 -4.22
CA SER A 57 -10.05 -21.86 -3.89
C SER A 57 -10.37 -22.19 -2.45
N GLN A 58 -10.98 -23.36 -2.24
CA GLN A 58 -11.16 -23.94 -0.92
C GLN A 58 -9.77 -24.35 -0.44
N ARG A 59 -8.96 -23.36 -0.02
CA ARG A 59 -7.88 -23.64 0.93
C ARG A 59 -8.58 -24.23 2.14
N LYS A 60 -8.36 -25.52 2.38
CA LYS A 60 -8.59 -26.13 3.69
C LYS A 60 -7.71 -25.35 4.67
N HIS A 61 -8.23 -24.25 5.20
CA HIS A 61 -7.75 -23.67 6.44
C HIS A 61 -7.90 -24.80 7.47
N ARG A 62 -6.82 -25.55 7.73
CA ARG A 62 -6.76 -26.49 8.85
C ARG A 62 -7.06 -25.64 10.10
N ASN A 63 -8.30 -25.70 10.57
CA ASN A 63 -8.79 -25.23 11.86
C ASN A 63 -7.97 -24.09 12.48
N LEU A 64 -7.91 -22.91 11.86
CA LEU A 64 -7.58 -21.70 12.60
C LEU A 64 -8.88 -21.21 13.22
N ARG A 65 -9.06 -21.50 14.50
CA ARG A 65 -10.09 -20.85 15.31
C ARG A 65 -9.83 -19.35 15.21
N PHE A 66 -10.76 -18.62 14.60
CA PHE A 66 -10.82 -17.17 14.67
C PHE A 66 -10.99 -16.80 16.14
N TYR A 67 -9.90 -16.42 16.81
CA TYR A 67 -10.03 -15.58 17.99
C TYR A 67 -10.41 -14.19 17.49
N GLN A 68 -11.70 -13.87 17.54
CA GLN A 68 -12.12 -12.47 17.62
C GLN A 68 -11.59 -11.95 18.97
N THR A 69 -10.39 -11.38 18.98
CA THR A 69 -9.93 -10.58 20.10
C THR A 69 -10.49 -9.17 19.92
N ASN A 70 -11.47 -8.84 20.76
CA ASN A 70 -11.83 -7.47 21.04
C ASN A 70 -10.68 -6.82 21.83
N SER A 71 -9.62 -6.41 21.14
CA SER A 71 -8.51 -5.67 21.72
C SER A 71 -8.31 -4.36 20.96
N SER A 72 -9.35 -3.53 20.95
CA SER A 72 -9.16 -2.09 20.81
C SER A 72 -8.50 -1.58 22.09
N THR A 73 -7.17 -1.65 22.16
CA THR A 73 -6.43 -0.98 23.24
C THR A 73 -5.06 -0.51 22.77
N THR A 74 -5.05 0.77 22.36
CA THR A 74 -4.06 1.76 22.81
C THR A 74 -2.60 1.57 22.40
N LEU A 75 -2.31 1.74 21.11
CA LEU A 75 -0.97 2.18 20.63
C LEU A 75 -1.05 3.37 19.66
N SER A 76 -2.16 4.12 19.73
CA SER A 76 -2.39 5.34 18.96
C SER A 76 -2.32 6.57 19.86
N ARG A 77 -1.19 6.84 20.51
CA ARG A 77 -1.01 8.13 21.20
C ARG A 77 0.44 8.52 21.48
N VAL A 78 1.20 8.73 20.41
CA VAL A 78 2.22 9.79 20.40
C VAL A 78 2.19 10.46 19.03
N THR A 79 1.22 11.35 18.80
CA THR A 79 1.34 12.35 17.74
C THR A 79 1.97 13.59 18.39
N HIS A 80 3.26 13.82 18.16
CA HIS A 80 3.86 15.10 18.50
C HIS A 80 3.29 16.17 17.55
N GLY A 81 2.29 16.92 18.04
CA GLY A 81 1.80 18.15 17.44
C GLY A 81 0.79 18.01 16.30
N GLY A 82 -0.48 17.65 16.60
CA GLY A 82 -1.71 18.07 15.89
C GLY A 82 -1.85 17.98 14.35
N ARG A 83 -0.84 17.51 13.62
CA ARG A 83 -0.82 17.46 12.15
C ARG A 83 -1.46 16.18 11.64
N GLU A 84 -2.19 16.28 10.54
CA GLU A 84 -2.74 15.11 9.87
C GLU A 84 -1.62 14.29 9.22
N HIS A 85 -1.74 12.96 9.31
CA HIS A 85 -0.76 12.02 8.78
C HIS A 85 -1.36 11.12 7.70
N PHE A 86 -0.65 10.97 6.59
CA PHE A 86 -1.04 10.14 5.44
C PHE A 86 0.08 9.22 4.99
N ARG A 87 -0.17 7.91 4.98
CA ARG A 87 0.70 6.88 4.41
C ARG A 87 0.12 6.26 3.16
N PHE A 88 0.89 6.31 2.08
CA PHE A 88 0.51 5.74 0.80
C PHE A 88 1.43 4.60 0.41
N LEU A 89 0.85 3.47 0.00
CA LEU A 89 1.56 2.44 -0.76
C LEU A 89 1.19 2.61 -2.24
N LEU A 90 2.18 2.72 -3.11
CA LEU A 90 1.96 2.84 -4.56
C LEU A 90 2.12 1.48 -5.22
N LEU A 91 1.09 0.98 -5.90
CA LEU A 91 1.11 -0.29 -6.64
C LEU A 91 0.76 -0.05 -8.11
N GLY A 92 1.19 -0.96 -8.99
CA GLY A 92 0.89 -0.89 -10.41
C GLY A 92 2.07 -1.27 -11.30
N LYS A 93 1.81 -1.41 -12.60
CA LYS A 93 2.80 -1.80 -13.59
C LYS A 93 3.93 -0.76 -13.71
N THR A 94 5.10 -1.21 -14.17
CA THR A 94 6.20 -0.31 -14.57
C THR A 94 5.73 0.63 -15.68
N GLY A 95 6.11 1.91 -15.58
CA GLY A 95 5.74 2.93 -16.56
C GLY A 95 4.40 3.63 -16.31
N ASN A 96 3.61 3.20 -15.32
CA ASN A 96 2.33 3.86 -15.00
C ASN A 96 2.50 5.19 -14.24
N GLY A 97 3.72 5.57 -13.87
CA GLY A 97 4.02 6.84 -13.22
C GLY A 97 3.85 6.82 -11.70
N LYS A 98 4.14 5.70 -11.02
CA LYS A 98 4.10 5.59 -9.55
C LYS A 98 5.02 6.63 -8.88
N SER A 99 6.31 6.61 -9.21
CA SER A 99 7.30 7.55 -8.67
C SER A 99 6.95 9.02 -8.92
N ALA A 100 6.50 9.35 -10.14
CA ALA A 100 6.02 10.70 -10.48
C ALA A 100 4.77 11.11 -9.67
N THR A 101 3.86 10.17 -9.41
CA THR A 101 2.70 10.38 -8.54
C THR A 101 3.15 10.61 -7.09
N GLY A 102 4.14 9.84 -6.61
CA GLY A 102 4.75 10.04 -5.31
C GLY A 102 5.32 11.45 -5.14
N ASN A 103 6.13 11.90 -6.09
CA ASN A 103 6.69 13.26 -6.11
C ASN A 103 5.59 14.33 -6.14
N THR A 104 4.53 14.11 -6.93
CA THR A 104 3.38 15.01 -7.02
C THR A 104 2.66 15.16 -5.67
N ILE A 105 2.49 14.06 -4.93
CA ILE A 105 1.83 14.07 -3.61
C ILE A 105 2.72 14.74 -2.56
N LEU A 106 4.04 14.49 -2.60
CA LEU A 106 5.01 15.10 -1.68
C LEU A 106 5.20 16.60 -1.96
N GLY A 107 5.01 17.04 -3.21
CA GLY A 107 5.28 18.41 -3.64
C GLY A 107 6.76 18.68 -3.90
N GLU A 108 7.59 17.64 -3.93
CA GLU A 108 9.03 17.69 -4.17
C GLU A 108 9.50 16.39 -4.86
N GLU A 109 10.64 16.45 -5.56
CA GLU A 109 11.20 15.33 -6.32
C GLU A 109 12.10 14.46 -5.43
N LEU A 110 11.50 13.51 -4.68
CA LEU A 110 12.23 12.58 -3.80
C LEU A 110 12.48 11.19 -4.40
N PHE A 111 11.69 10.82 -5.41
CA PHE A 111 11.85 9.59 -6.17
C PHE A 111 12.38 9.90 -7.56
N SER A 112 13.35 9.13 -8.05
CA SER A 112 13.82 9.26 -9.42
C SER A 112 12.71 8.92 -10.41
N SER A 113 12.16 9.91 -11.10
CA SER A 113 11.07 9.74 -12.07
C SER A 113 11.43 10.30 -13.44
N GLY A 114 12.03 9.47 -14.31
CA GLY A 114 12.38 9.82 -15.69
C GLY A 114 11.82 8.85 -16.72
N LEU A 115 11.79 9.28 -17.99
CA LEU A 115 11.58 8.35 -19.11
C LEU A 115 12.87 7.52 -19.27
N SER A 116 12.81 6.23 -19.01
CA SER A 116 13.89 5.28 -19.25
C SER A 116 13.35 4.05 -19.96
N LEU A 117 14.17 3.49 -20.87
CA LEU A 117 13.90 2.20 -21.52
C LEU A 117 14.06 1.01 -20.55
N ALA A 118 14.65 1.24 -19.37
CA ALA A 118 14.78 0.28 -18.28
C ALA A 118 13.97 0.75 -17.04
N SER A 119 13.55 -0.20 -16.19
CA SER A 119 12.89 0.14 -14.92
C SER A 119 13.85 0.94 -14.04
N ILE A 120 13.50 2.17 -13.67
CA ILE A 120 14.32 3.02 -12.80
C ILE A 120 14.21 2.53 -11.35
N THR A 121 12.99 2.18 -10.93
CA THR A 121 12.72 1.66 -9.58
C THR A 121 12.86 0.13 -9.60
N CYS A 122 13.87 -0.39 -8.92
CA CYS A 122 14.16 -1.83 -8.78
C CYS A 122 13.90 -2.36 -7.35
N GLU A 123 13.67 -1.46 -6.40
CA GLU A 123 13.47 -1.75 -4.98
C GLU A 123 12.33 -0.90 -4.43
N CYS A 124 11.74 -1.35 -3.32
CA CYS A 124 10.75 -0.55 -2.61
C CYS A 124 11.45 0.58 -1.85
N VAL A 125 10.96 1.81 -1.97
CA VAL A 125 11.58 2.99 -1.36
C VAL A 125 10.53 3.74 -0.55
N LEU A 126 10.77 3.86 0.76
CA LEU A 126 9.96 4.67 1.67
C LEU A 126 10.55 6.08 1.78
N LYS A 127 9.76 7.10 1.46
CA LYS A 127 10.09 8.51 1.68
C LYS A 127 9.01 9.18 2.52
N SER A 128 9.41 10.15 3.33
CA SER A 128 8.46 10.96 4.10
C SER A 128 8.88 12.43 4.08
N CYS A 129 7.89 13.32 4.10
CA CYS A 129 8.11 14.76 4.21
C CYS A 129 6.91 15.46 4.87
N ASN A 130 7.13 16.71 5.27
CA ASN A 130 6.06 17.61 5.68
C ASN A 130 5.67 18.48 4.48
N SER A 131 4.44 18.36 4.00
CA SER A 131 3.93 19.12 2.85
C SER A 131 2.46 19.46 3.05
N MET A 132 2.04 20.66 2.62
CA MET A 132 0.66 21.17 2.80
C MET A 132 0.15 21.09 4.25
N GLY A 133 1.05 21.28 5.22
CA GLY A 133 0.74 21.20 6.66
C GLY A 133 0.48 19.78 7.18
N LYS A 134 0.77 18.75 6.37
CA LYS A 134 0.52 17.34 6.65
C LYS A 134 1.84 16.58 6.68
N GLU A 135 1.91 15.52 7.47
CA GLU A 135 3.01 14.57 7.42
C GLU A 135 2.64 13.44 6.45
N ILE A 136 3.45 13.28 5.41
CA ILE A 136 3.16 12.37 4.31
C ILE A 136 4.29 11.35 4.23
N ALA A 137 3.94 10.07 4.16
CA ALA A 137 4.86 8.99 3.87
C ALA A 137 4.38 8.20 2.65
N ILE A 138 5.29 7.91 1.72
CA ILE A 138 5.01 7.18 0.49
C ILE A 138 6.00 6.04 0.36
N LEU A 139 5.46 4.83 0.23
CA LEU A 139 6.21 3.65 -0.20
C LEU A 139 6.00 3.46 -1.70
N ASP A 140 7.01 3.84 -2.49
CA ASP A 140 7.06 3.54 -3.92
C ASP A 140 7.58 2.12 -4.13
N THR A 141 6.97 1.37 -5.06
CA THR A 141 7.34 -0.02 -5.33
C THR A 141 7.83 -0.19 -6.75
N PRO A 142 8.69 -1.19 -7.05
CA PRO A 142 8.93 -1.58 -8.42
C PRO A 142 7.62 -2.07 -9.07
N GLY A 143 7.55 -2.04 -10.41
CA GLY A 143 6.44 -2.67 -11.10
C GLY A 143 6.59 -4.19 -11.06
N LEU A 144 5.46 -4.90 -10.98
CA LEU A 144 5.47 -6.37 -10.80
C LEU A 144 6.11 -7.14 -11.96
N TYR A 145 6.27 -6.53 -13.12
CA TYR A 145 6.90 -7.13 -14.31
C TYR A 145 8.27 -6.51 -14.60
N ALA A 146 8.96 -6.01 -13.57
CA ALA A 146 10.33 -5.50 -13.74
C ALA A 146 11.27 -6.66 -14.12
N ALA A 147 12.07 -6.47 -15.17
CA ALA A 147 12.93 -7.53 -15.72
C ALA A 147 14.04 -8.02 -14.76
N SER A 148 14.31 -7.28 -13.69
CA SER A 148 15.44 -7.52 -12.79
C SER A 148 15.17 -8.50 -11.64
N LYS A 149 13.91 -8.83 -11.35
CA LYS A 149 13.52 -9.70 -10.23
C LYS A 149 12.35 -10.59 -10.63
N SER A 150 12.25 -11.78 -10.05
CA SER A 150 11.05 -12.60 -10.18
C SER A 150 9.85 -11.91 -9.53
N HIS A 151 8.65 -12.24 -9.99
CA HIS A 151 7.44 -11.69 -9.40
C HIS A 151 7.31 -12.05 -7.90
N VAL A 152 7.81 -13.23 -7.48
CA VAL A 152 7.79 -13.68 -6.07
C VAL A 152 8.67 -12.79 -5.20
N GLU A 153 9.87 -12.48 -5.67
CA GLU A 153 10.80 -11.59 -4.94
C GLU A 153 10.22 -10.18 -4.82
N ILE A 154 9.63 -9.65 -5.89
CA ILE A 154 8.98 -8.33 -5.86
C ILE A 154 7.83 -8.30 -4.84
N CYS A 155 6.95 -9.30 -4.88
CA CYS A 155 5.85 -9.43 -3.92
C CYS A 155 6.36 -9.54 -2.48
N ALA A 156 7.39 -10.34 -2.24
CA ALA A 156 8.00 -10.48 -0.92
C ALA A 156 8.62 -9.16 -0.43
N ASP A 157 9.31 -8.43 -1.31
CA ASP A 157 9.87 -7.12 -0.99
C ASP A 157 8.78 -6.10 -0.65
N ILE A 158 7.66 -6.10 -1.38
CA ILE A 158 6.50 -5.25 -1.07
C ILE A 158 5.94 -5.62 0.32
N VAL A 159 5.70 -6.91 0.59
CA VAL A 159 5.20 -7.36 1.89
C VAL A 159 6.18 -7.04 3.01
N ARG A 160 7.49 -7.09 2.81
CA ARG A 160 8.45 -6.65 3.85
C ARG A 160 8.43 -5.13 4.02
N SER A 161 8.30 -4.37 2.94
CA SER A 161 8.37 -2.91 2.99
C SER A 161 7.10 -2.28 3.56
N VAL A 162 5.94 -2.92 3.40
CA VAL A 162 4.70 -2.51 4.07
C VAL A 162 4.84 -2.59 5.60
N ALA A 163 5.70 -3.46 6.13
CA ALA A 163 5.95 -3.55 7.57
C ALA A 163 6.70 -2.32 8.09
N ASP A 164 7.42 -1.61 7.22
CA ASP A 164 8.08 -0.35 7.55
C ASP A 164 7.09 0.82 7.71
N MET A 165 5.87 0.68 7.17
CA MET A 165 4.85 1.71 7.22
C MET A 165 3.99 1.64 8.49
N HIS A 166 4.57 1.64 9.70
CA HIS A 166 3.80 1.50 10.94
C HIS A 166 2.74 2.60 11.15
N PRO A 167 1.55 2.31 11.72
CA PRO A 167 0.87 1.01 11.85
C PRO A 167 0.54 0.24 10.55
N GLY A 168 0.23 0.96 9.46
CA GLY A 168 0.10 0.44 8.10
C GLY A 168 -0.17 1.57 7.08
N PRO A 169 -0.33 1.28 5.78
CA PRO A 169 -0.81 2.27 4.80
C PRO A 169 -2.20 2.80 5.16
N ASP A 170 -2.39 4.11 5.05
CA ASP A 170 -3.71 4.74 5.17
C ASP A 170 -4.51 4.59 3.86
N ALA A 171 -3.81 4.54 2.73
CA ALA A 171 -4.37 4.28 1.43
C ALA A 171 -3.37 3.55 0.52
N ILE A 172 -3.92 2.81 -0.43
CA ILE A 172 -3.14 2.08 -1.44
C ILE A 172 -3.55 2.65 -2.79
N LEU A 173 -2.60 3.25 -3.50
CA LEU A 173 -2.85 3.86 -4.79
C LEU A 173 -2.50 2.85 -5.87
N PHE A 174 -3.51 2.28 -6.51
CA PHE A 174 -3.31 1.43 -7.67
C PHE A 174 -3.20 2.33 -8.91
N VAL A 175 -1.96 2.56 -9.35
CA VAL A 175 -1.62 3.54 -10.38
C VAL A 175 -1.75 2.90 -11.75
N VAL A 176 -2.61 3.50 -12.58
CA VAL A 176 -2.91 3.10 -13.96
C VAL A 176 -2.74 4.33 -14.85
N ARG A 177 -2.31 4.16 -16.09
CA ARG A 177 -2.34 5.26 -17.06
C ARG A 177 -3.71 5.32 -17.75
N VAL A 178 -4.24 6.53 -17.90
CA VAL A 178 -5.57 6.75 -18.52
C VAL A 178 -5.69 6.19 -19.94
N ASP A 179 -4.58 6.12 -20.66
CA ASP A 179 -4.53 5.76 -22.08
C ASP A 179 -3.97 4.36 -22.36
N SER A 180 -3.64 3.58 -21.33
CA SER A 180 -2.88 2.34 -21.54
C SER A 180 -3.15 1.23 -20.55
N PHE A 181 -4.39 1.09 -20.07
CA PHE A 181 -4.77 -0.07 -19.26
C PHE A 181 -4.58 -1.35 -20.05
N SER A 182 -3.86 -2.33 -19.48
CA SER A 182 -3.58 -3.60 -20.14
C SER A 182 -3.76 -4.81 -19.23
N GLN A 183 -3.68 -6.01 -19.82
CA GLN A 183 -3.69 -7.27 -19.06
C GLN A 183 -2.57 -7.34 -18.00
N GLY A 184 -1.46 -6.62 -18.20
CA GLY A 184 -0.42 -6.48 -17.19
C GLY A 184 -0.86 -5.66 -15.97
N ASP A 185 -1.73 -4.67 -16.14
CA ASP A 185 -2.32 -3.93 -15.02
C ASP A 185 -3.29 -4.81 -14.25
N PHE A 186 -4.19 -5.51 -14.95
CA PHE A 186 -5.10 -6.45 -14.33
C PHE A 186 -4.36 -7.57 -13.58
N GLY A 187 -3.33 -8.16 -14.19
CA GLY A 187 -2.43 -9.12 -13.56
C GLY A 187 -1.74 -8.59 -12.31
N SER A 188 -1.24 -7.35 -12.38
CA SER A 188 -0.63 -6.68 -11.23
C SER A 188 -1.62 -6.57 -10.06
N TYR A 189 -2.82 -6.07 -10.33
CA TYR A 189 -3.87 -5.91 -9.33
C TYR A 189 -4.26 -7.24 -8.67
N ARG A 190 -4.51 -8.28 -9.47
CA ARG A 190 -4.92 -9.60 -8.96
C ARG A 190 -3.85 -10.25 -8.09
N ARG A 191 -2.57 -10.15 -8.48
CA ARG A 191 -1.46 -10.65 -7.66
C ARG A 191 -1.37 -9.93 -6.33
N MET A 192 -1.52 -8.60 -6.32
CA MET A 192 -1.49 -7.83 -5.07
C MET A 192 -2.65 -8.18 -4.16
N CYS A 193 -3.87 -8.34 -4.70
CA CYS A 193 -5.01 -8.81 -3.90
C CYS A 193 -4.77 -10.19 -3.29
N ARG A 194 -4.10 -11.09 -4.02
CA ARG A 194 -3.77 -12.41 -3.51
C ARG A 194 -2.70 -12.38 -2.42
N VAL A 195 -1.64 -11.59 -2.61
CA VAL A 195 -0.46 -11.51 -1.73
C VAL A 195 -0.74 -10.71 -0.46
N LEU A 196 -1.56 -9.67 -0.56
CA LEU A 196 -1.92 -8.78 0.55
C LEU A 196 -3.32 -9.13 1.10
N GLY A 197 -3.96 -10.16 0.56
CA GLY A 197 -5.30 -10.58 0.95
C GLY A 197 -6.41 -9.66 0.44
N ASP A 198 -7.59 -10.24 0.21
CA ASP A 198 -8.71 -9.57 -0.48
C ASP A 198 -9.22 -8.31 0.23
N SER A 199 -8.98 -8.20 1.55
CA SER A 199 -9.36 -7.02 2.34
C SER A 199 -8.66 -5.74 1.88
N ILE A 200 -7.53 -5.85 1.16
CA ILE A 200 -6.79 -4.73 0.61
C ILE A 200 -7.67 -3.83 -0.29
N THR A 201 -8.64 -4.42 -0.99
CA THR A 201 -9.53 -3.72 -1.92
C THR A 201 -10.30 -2.59 -1.23
N SER A 202 -10.62 -2.72 0.06
CA SER A 202 -11.27 -1.68 0.86
C SER A 202 -10.39 -0.44 1.10
N PHE A 203 -9.07 -0.57 0.92
CA PHE A 203 -8.07 0.50 1.07
C PHE A 203 -7.52 1.02 -0.26
N ILE A 204 -7.95 0.45 -1.39
CA ILE A 204 -7.48 0.84 -2.72
C ILE A 204 -8.28 2.04 -3.25
N ILE A 205 -7.52 3.01 -3.77
CA ILE A 205 -7.98 4.07 -4.67
C ILE A 205 -7.30 3.83 -6.02
N VAL A 206 -8.08 3.72 -7.10
CA VAL A 206 -7.52 3.62 -8.46
C VAL A 206 -7.11 5.01 -8.92
N LEU A 207 -5.81 5.22 -9.13
CA LEU A 207 -5.26 6.51 -9.54
C LEU A 207 -4.87 6.46 -11.01
N PHE A 208 -5.55 7.26 -11.83
CA PHE A 208 -5.26 7.39 -13.26
C PHE A 208 -4.26 8.51 -13.50
N THR A 209 -3.09 8.20 -14.02
CA THR A 209 -2.10 9.18 -14.47
C THR A 209 -2.33 9.56 -15.93
N GLY A 210 -1.69 10.64 -16.38
CA GLY A 210 -1.86 11.16 -17.74
C GLY A 210 -3.09 12.05 -17.89
N GLY A 211 -3.55 12.68 -16.80
CA GLY A 211 -4.68 13.61 -16.84
C GLY A 211 -4.49 14.81 -17.77
N ASP A 212 -3.25 15.13 -18.16
CA ASP A 212 -2.93 16.12 -19.21
C ASP A 212 -3.42 15.72 -20.60
N LYS A 213 -3.72 14.42 -20.81
CA LYS A 213 -4.21 13.89 -22.09
C LYS A 213 -5.72 13.89 -22.21
N LEU A 214 -6.44 14.16 -21.12
CA LEU A 214 -7.87 14.35 -21.19
C LEU A 214 -8.14 15.67 -21.89
N GLU A 215 -8.98 15.67 -22.92
CA GLU A 215 -9.46 16.91 -23.53
C GLU A 215 -10.13 17.77 -22.46
N ARG A 216 -10.00 19.11 -22.54
CA ARG A 216 -10.46 20.05 -21.50
C ARG A 216 -11.91 19.84 -21.06
N GLU A 217 -12.75 19.32 -21.95
CA GLU A 217 -14.19 19.12 -21.74
C GLU A 217 -14.58 17.65 -21.52
N GLN A 218 -13.67 16.71 -21.79
CA GLN A 218 -13.94 15.29 -21.64
C GLN A 218 -13.95 14.91 -20.16
N ARG A 219 -15.11 14.49 -19.65
CA ARG A 219 -15.16 13.94 -18.30
C ARG A 219 -14.53 12.55 -18.33
N PHE A 220 -13.71 12.25 -17.34
CA PHE A 220 -13.16 10.90 -17.18
C PHE A 220 -14.27 9.82 -17.10
N SER A 221 -15.46 10.17 -16.61
CA SER A 221 -16.63 9.28 -16.61
C SER A 221 -17.07 8.84 -18.01
N ASP A 222 -16.80 9.65 -19.05
CA ASP A 222 -17.13 9.28 -20.43
C ASP A 222 -16.17 8.22 -20.96
N LEU A 223 -14.89 8.27 -20.60
CA LEU A 223 -13.92 7.20 -20.92
C LEU A 223 -14.26 5.87 -20.27
N LEU A 224 -14.92 5.89 -19.11
CA LEU A 224 -15.33 4.67 -18.42
C LEU A 224 -16.47 3.91 -19.12
N LYS A 225 -17.20 4.56 -20.04
CA LYS A 225 -18.30 3.91 -20.79
C LYS A 225 -17.78 2.80 -21.72
N ASP A 226 -16.62 3.05 -22.32
CA ASP A 226 -15.96 2.12 -23.25
C ASP A 226 -14.76 1.41 -22.59
N ALA A 227 -14.67 1.45 -21.26
CA ALA A 227 -13.58 0.83 -20.53
C ALA A 227 -13.62 -0.70 -20.60
N PRO A 228 -12.47 -1.37 -20.63
CA PRO A 228 -12.40 -2.84 -20.54
C PRO A 228 -13.11 -3.39 -19.30
N GLU A 229 -13.74 -4.55 -19.44
CA GLU A 229 -14.48 -5.21 -18.34
C GLU A 229 -13.61 -5.42 -17.11
N GLU A 230 -12.34 -5.76 -17.31
CA GLU A 230 -11.37 -5.94 -16.23
C GLU A 230 -11.12 -4.66 -15.44
N LEU A 231 -11.08 -3.50 -16.09
CA LEU A 231 -10.93 -2.21 -15.41
C LEU A 231 -12.19 -1.89 -14.59
N MET A 232 -13.37 -2.11 -15.18
CA MET A 232 -14.64 -1.92 -14.50
C MET A 232 -14.78 -2.84 -13.28
N LYS A 233 -14.26 -4.07 -13.37
CA LYS A 233 -14.19 -5.00 -12.26
C LYS A 233 -13.30 -4.49 -11.13
N ILE A 234 -12.09 -4.01 -11.43
CA ILE A 234 -11.20 -3.39 -10.43
C ILE A 234 -11.90 -2.24 -9.72
N LEU A 235 -12.50 -1.32 -10.49
CA LEU A 235 -13.20 -0.16 -9.93
C LEU A 235 -14.33 -0.58 -8.99
N LYS A 236 -15.13 -1.58 -9.39
CA LYS A 236 -16.22 -2.11 -8.57
C LYS A 236 -15.71 -2.75 -7.27
N GLU A 237 -14.68 -3.60 -7.34
CA GLU A 237 -14.05 -4.21 -6.17
C GLU A 237 -13.45 -3.14 -5.23
N CYS A 238 -12.95 -2.04 -5.78
CA CYS A 238 -12.43 -0.90 -5.04
C CYS A 238 -13.53 0.12 -4.63
N GLY A 239 -14.81 -0.25 -4.65
CA GLY A 239 -15.91 0.63 -4.21
C GLY A 239 -16.09 1.88 -5.08
N ASN A 240 -15.73 1.81 -6.36
CA ASN A 240 -15.72 2.91 -7.33
C ASN A 240 -14.88 4.13 -6.89
N ARG A 241 -13.86 3.90 -6.06
CA ARG A 241 -12.92 4.94 -5.65
C ARG A 241 -11.84 5.11 -6.70
N PHE A 242 -11.90 6.23 -7.42
CA PHE A 242 -10.84 6.61 -8.35
C PHE A 242 -10.56 8.11 -8.33
N ILE A 243 -9.37 8.47 -8.81
CA ILE A 243 -8.95 9.86 -9.01
C ILE A 243 -8.07 9.96 -10.25
N VAL A 244 -8.08 11.11 -10.92
CA VAL A 244 -7.21 11.37 -12.08
C VAL A 244 -6.17 12.40 -11.67
N PHE A 245 -4.91 12.12 -11.98
CA PHE A 245 -3.76 12.97 -11.72
C PHE A 245 -3.10 13.44 -13.01
N ASN A 246 -2.75 14.72 -13.03
CA ASN A 246 -1.78 15.28 -13.96
C ASN A 246 -0.47 15.53 -13.20
N ASN A 247 0.51 14.66 -13.39
CA ASN A 247 1.83 14.77 -12.73
C ASN A 247 2.73 15.83 -13.38
N LYS A 248 2.27 16.53 -14.43
CA LYS A 248 2.98 17.62 -15.10
C LYS A 248 2.42 19.01 -14.74
N THR A 249 1.42 19.09 -13.87
CA THR A 249 0.84 20.37 -13.48
C THR A 249 1.84 21.23 -12.70
N HIS A 250 1.81 22.55 -12.92
CA HIS A 250 2.57 23.49 -12.08
C HIS A 250 1.92 23.70 -10.71
N ASN A 251 0.63 23.36 -10.55
CA ASN A 251 -0.08 23.47 -9.29
C ASN A 251 -0.74 22.12 -8.93
N PRO A 252 -0.04 21.24 -8.19
CA PRO A 252 -0.57 19.93 -7.81
C PRO A 252 -1.51 19.99 -6.60
N THR A 253 -1.55 21.09 -5.85
CA THR A 253 -2.29 21.17 -4.57
C THR A 253 -3.76 20.77 -4.69
N PRO A 254 -4.55 21.23 -5.69
CA PRO A 254 -5.97 20.87 -5.75
C PRO A 254 -6.24 19.37 -5.95
N GLN A 255 -5.44 18.68 -6.77
CA GLN A 255 -5.61 17.23 -6.99
C GLN A 255 -5.16 16.43 -5.77
N VAL A 256 -4.13 16.90 -5.05
CA VAL A 256 -3.62 16.22 -3.86
C VAL A 256 -4.56 16.42 -2.65
N GLU A 257 -5.15 17.61 -2.47
CA GLU A 257 -6.19 17.80 -1.45
C GLU A 257 -7.43 16.93 -1.70
N LYS A 258 -7.85 16.79 -2.97
CA LYS A 258 -8.92 15.87 -3.34
C LYS A 258 -8.59 14.41 -3.01
N LEU A 259 -7.32 14.01 -3.16
CA LEU A 259 -6.85 12.70 -2.72
C LEU A 259 -6.97 12.56 -1.19
N PHE A 260 -6.52 13.56 -0.42
CA PHE A 260 -6.65 13.55 1.04
C PHE A 260 -8.10 13.48 1.52
N ASP A 261 -9.02 14.20 0.88
CA ASP A 261 -10.45 14.10 1.16
C ASP A 261 -10.98 12.67 0.99
N LEU A 262 -10.57 12.00 -0.10
CA LEU A 262 -10.97 10.62 -0.39
C LEU A 262 -10.41 9.66 0.65
N VAL A 263 -9.13 9.83 1.04
CA VAL A 263 -8.51 9.02 2.09
C VAL A 263 -9.17 9.25 3.45
N ARG A 264 -9.50 10.50 3.82
CA ARG A 264 -10.19 10.80 5.07
C ARG A 264 -11.52 10.04 5.17
N LYS A 265 -12.32 10.06 4.09
CA LYS A 265 -13.58 9.29 4.02
C LYS A 265 -13.33 7.79 4.16
N MET A 266 -12.30 7.28 3.49
CA MET A 266 -11.95 5.86 3.53
C MET A 266 -11.44 5.40 4.90
N LYS A 267 -10.61 6.19 5.59
CA LYS A 267 -10.10 5.88 6.94
C LYS A 267 -11.24 5.73 7.96
N VAL A 268 -12.26 6.59 7.86
CA VAL A 268 -13.45 6.50 8.72
C VAL A 268 -14.20 5.19 8.47
N GLN A 269 -14.37 4.78 7.21
CA GLN A 269 -15.05 3.53 6.85
C GLN A 269 -14.27 2.29 7.30
N ASN A 270 -12.94 2.30 7.13
CA ASN A 270 -12.09 1.16 7.43
C ASN A 270 -11.66 1.05 8.90
N ARG A 271 -12.01 2.04 9.74
CA ARG A 271 -11.69 2.08 11.18
C ARG A 271 -10.20 2.00 11.51
N GLY A 272 -9.35 2.48 10.62
CA GLY A 272 -7.90 2.45 10.79
C GLY A 272 -7.14 2.28 9.47
N PRO A 273 -5.81 2.16 9.53
CA PRO A 273 -4.97 1.83 8.38
C PRO A 273 -5.10 0.34 8.02
N TYR A 274 -4.60 0.01 6.83
CA TYR A 274 -4.52 -1.37 6.36
C TYR A 274 -3.55 -2.20 7.23
N VAL A 275 -3.95 -3.41 7.59
CA VAL A 275 -3.11 -4.39 8.30
C VAL A 275 -2.95 -5.62 7.44
N CYS A 276 -1.71 -5.90 7.04
CA CYS A 276 -1.39 -7.05 6.19
C CYS A 276 -1.81 -8.37 6.84
N SER A 277 -2.49 -9.24 6.10
CA SER A 277 -2.97 -10.54 6.59
C SER A 277 -1.85 -11.40 7.18
N GLU A 278 -0.68 -11.34 6.54
CA GLU A 278 0.55 -12.03 6.93
C GLU A 278 1.03 -11.54 8.29
N TYR A 279 0.81 -10.26 8.62
CA TYR A 279 1.16 -9.71 9.94
C TYR A 279 0.16 -10.11 11.02
N LYS A 280 -1.12 -10.27 10.67
CA LYS A 280 -2.16 -10.71 11.63
C LYS A 280 -1.83 -12.06 12.23
N MET A 281 -1.16 -12.93 11.47
CA MET A 281 -0.71 -14.24 11.96
C MET A 281 0.26 -14.14 13.15
N PHE A 282 0.99 -13.03 13.24
CA PHE A 282 2.02 -12.79 14.25
C PHE A 282 1.64 -11.66 15.21
N GLU A 283 0.43 -11.10 15.11
CA GLU A 283 0.03 -9.91 15.87
C GLU A 283 0.09 -10.17 17.38
N GLY A 284 -0.37 -11.34 17.84
CA GLY A 284 -0.26 -11.73 19.26
C GLY A 284 1.19 -11.92 19.73
N ASP A 285 2.04 -12.53 18.90
CA ASP A 285 3.47 -12.72 19.21
C ASP A 285 4.21 -11.38 19.21
N LEU A 286 3.85 -10.48 18.30
CA LEU A 286 4.38 -9.12 18.20
C LEU A 286 3.97 -8.29 19.42
N GLU A 287 2.70 -8.32 19.81
CA GLU A 287 2.21 -7.65 21.01
C GLU A 287 2.93 -8.15 22.27
N ALA A 288 3.09 -9.48 22.39
CA ALA A 288 3.81 -10.10 23.49
C ALA A 288 5.30 -9.67 23.54
N GLU A 289 5.98 -9.66 22.40
CA GLU A 289 7.40 -9.27 22.31
C GLU A 289 7.58 -7.76 22.55
N VAL A 290 6.69 -6.90 22.03
CA VAL A 290 6.66 -5.46 22.33
C VAL A 290 6.45 -5.25 23.83
N ALA A 291 5.46 -5.90 24.43
CA ALA A 291 5.19 -5.81 25.86
C ALA A 291 6.38 -6.30 26.71
N LYS A 292 7.07 -7.36 26.28
CA LYS A 292 8.28 -7.88 26.92
C LYS A 292 9.42 -6.86 26.84
N ARG A 293 9.69 -6.26 25.67
CA ARG A 293 10.76 -5.27 25.49
C ARG A 293 10.48 -3.97 26.25
N LEU A 294 9.23 -3.51 26.30
CA LEU A 294 8.82 -2.37 27.12
C LEU A 294 9.04 -2.63 28.61
N LYS A 295 8.71 -3.83 29.12
CA LYS A 295 8.99 -4.22 30.51
C LYS A 295 10.49 -4.27 30.84
N ILE A 296 11.35 -4.60 29.88
CA ILE A 296 12.81 -4.59 30.04
C ILE A 296 13.34 -3.15 30.03
N ALA A 297 12.81 -2.31 29.15
CA ALA A 297 13.15 -0.89 29.05
C ALA A 297 12.84 -0.13 30.34
N ASP A 298 11.66 -0.36 30.93
CA ASP A 298 11.23 0.28 32.20
C ASP A 298 12.08 -0.13 33.41
N LYS A 299 12.75 -1.28 33.33
CA LYS A 299 13.60 -1.81 34.41
C LYS A 299 15.05 -1.36 34.36
N ARG A 300 15.46 -0.60 33.33
CA ARG A 300 16.81 -0.02 33.28
C ARG A 300 16.85 1.24 34.16
N PRO A 301 17.74 1.32 35.17
CA PRO A 301 17.88 2.53 35.98
C PRO A 301 18.32 3.71 35.09
N LYS A 302 17.76 4.88 35.37
CA LYS A 302 18.04 6.16 34.70
C LYS A 302 19.46 6.65 34.96
#